data_AF-A0A6A3A686-F1
#
_entry.id   AF-A0A6A3A686-F1
#
_cell.length_a   1.000
_cell.length_b   1.000
_cell.length_c   1.000
_cell.angle_alpha   90.00
_cell.angle_beta   90.00
_cell.angle_gamma   90.00
#
_symmetry.space_group_name_H-M   'P 1'
#
loop_
_entity.id
_entity.type
_entity.pdbx_description
1 polymer ?
#
loop_
_entity_poly.entity_id
_entity_poly.type
_entity_poly.pdbx_seq_one_letter_code
_entity_poly.pdbx_strand_id
1 'polypeptide(L)'
;MFTNLFLLFLQSIILSVPIITIKGHGDFTIEEATIESFQRAFDENKLTSLQLVDFYLHRIENLNPVLRCVLEINPEARVQAEEADRERSNSRHRRSFMHGIPVLLKDSIDTNDKMNTTAGSYALLGSVAGRDAGVVEKLRKVGAVILGKASHTEWYSFRALFKIPNGWCARGGQAQGEILADQAADQPFPWRLTW
;
A
#
# COMPACT_ATOMS: atom_id res chain seq x y z
N MET A 1 -7.35 44.47 27.44
CA MET A 1 -6.35 44.72 26.39
C MET A 1 -5.30 43.58 26.36
N PHE A 2 -5.72 42.31 26.26
CA PHE A 2 -4.82 41.14 26.20
C PHE A 2 -5.54 39.90 25.62
N THR A 3 -6.04 39.98 24.38
CA THR A 3 -6.72 38.81 23.77
C THR A 3 -6.32 38.50 22.31
N ASN A 4 -5.38 39.24 21.71
CA ASN A 4 -5.09 39.10 20.27
C ASN A 4 -3.65 38.69 19.91
N LEU A 5 -2.83 38.22 20.84
CA LEU A 5 -1.45 37.81 20.53
C LEU A 5 -1.24 36.29 20.37
N PHE A 6 -2.25 35.46 20.68
CA PHE A 6 -2.12 34.00 20.59
C PHE A 6 -2.47 33.44 19.20
N LEU A 7 -3.19 34.20 18.37
CA LEU A 7 -3.67 33.74 17.05
C LEU A 7 -2.66 33.94 15.90
N LEU A 8 -1.56 34.67 16.11
CA LEU A 8 -0.56 34.92 15.06
C LEU A 8 0.56 33.86 14.97
N PHE A 9 0.64 32.94 15.95
CA PHE A 9 1.64 31.86 15.92
C PHE A 9 1.16 30.57 15.23
N LEU A 10 -0.14 30.46 14.90
CA LEU A 10 -0.70 29.24 14.30
C LEU A 10 -0.63 29.19 12.76
N GLN A 11 -0.24 30.29 12.10
CA GLN A 11 -0.20 30.36 10.63
C GLN A 11 1.17 30.09 10.00
N SER A 12 2.22 29.83 10.79
CA SER A 12 3.60 29.72 10.30
C SER A 12 4.22 28.33 10.36
N ILE A 13 3.46 27.28 10.72
CA ILE A 13 3.91 25.88 10.61
C ILE A 13 3.16 25.21 9.47
N ILE A 14 3.34 25.74 8.26
CA ILE A 14 3.17 24.94 7.05
C ILE A 14 4.44 24.10 6.99
N LEU A 15 4.31 22.85 7.46
CA LEU A 15 5.34 21.82 7.34
C LEU A 15 5.85 21.80 5.90
N SER A 16 7.08 22.26 5.70
CA SER A 16 7.83 21.98 4.48
C SER A 16 8.12 20.49 4.48
N VAL A 17 7.18 19.70 3.96
CA VAL A 17 7.49 18.32 3.57
C VAL A 17 8.46 18.46 2.40
N PRO A 18 9.72 18.00 2.52
CA PRO A 18 10.60 17.99 1.36
C PRO A 18 9.97 17.02 0.35
N ILE A 19 9.48 17.57 -0.75
CA ILE A 19 9.14 16.79 -1.94
C ILE A 19 10.48 16.25 -2.44
N ILE A 20 10.84 15.04 -2.02
CA ILE A 20 11.97 14.33 -2.61
C ILE A 20 11.47 13.82 -3.96
N THR A 21 11.67 14.64 -4.98
CA THR A 21 11.58 14.21 -6.37
C THR A 21 12.66 13.16 -6.59
N ILE A 22 12.29 11.88 -6.60
CA ILE A 22 13.16 10.85 -7.18
C ILE A 22 13.25 11.19 -8.66
N LYS A 23 14.37 11.80 -9.07
CA LYS A 23 14.67 12.00 -10.49
C LYS A 23 14.89 10.64 -11.14
N GLY A 24 13.80 10.02 -11.59
CA GLY A 24 13.84 9.24 -12.82
C GLY A 24 14.37 10.14 -13.94
N HIS A 25 15.04 9.58 -14.94
CA HIS A 25 15.39 10.37 -16.13
C HIS A 25 14.10 10.78 -16.85
N GLY A 26 13.55 11.94 -16.49
CA GLY A 26 12.29 12.50 -16.98
C GLY A 26 11.32 12.83 -15.84
N ASP A 27 10.63 13.98 -15.93
CA ASP A 27 9.64 14.47 -14.97
C ASP A 27 8.35 13.61 -14.97
N PHE A 28 8.44 12.38 -14.46
CA PHE A 28 7.28 11.52 -14.23
C PHE A 28 6.81 11.63 -12.77
N THR A 29 5.60 12.14 -12.57
CA THR A 29 4.96 12.23 -11.25
C THR A 29 4.23 10.93 -10.93
N ILE A 30 4.49 10.35 -9.75
CA ILE A 30 3.91 9.07 -9.33
C ILE A 30 2.53 9.28 -8.68
N GLU A 31 2.30 10.42 -8.03
CA GLU A 31 1.02 10.76 -7.43
C GLU A 31 -0.10 10.79 -8.48
N GLU A 32 -1.21 10.11 -8.18
CA GLU A 32 -2.40 9.98 -9.05
C GLU A 32 -2.14 9.38 -10.45
N ALA A 33 -0.96 8.83 -10.68
CA ALA A 33 -0.63 8.13 -11.92
C ALA A 33 -1.49 6.86 -12.09
N THR A 34 -1.87 6.58 -13.34
CA THR A 34 -2.60 5.36 -13.68
C THR A 34 -1.63 4.20 -13.89
N ILE A 35 -2.15 2.97 -13.81
CA ILE A 35 -1.35 1.79 -14.16
C ILE A 35 -0.83 1.88 -15.61
N GLU A 36 -1.62 2.47 -16.52
CA GLU A 36 -1.19 2.70 -17.90
C GLU A 36 0.01 3.66 -17.97
N SER A 37 -0.01 4.74 -17.19
CA SER A 37 1.10 5.69 -17.17
C SER A 37 2.35 5.08 -16.54
N PHE A 38 2.21 4.20 -15.54
CA PHE A 38 3.34 3.43 -15.01
C PHE A 38 3.91 2.48 -16.05
N GLN A 39 3.07 1.70 -16.74
CA GLN A 39 3.55 0.78 -17.79
C GLN A 39 4.30 1.53 -18.90
N ARG A 40 3.76 2.68 -19.35
CA ARG A 40 4.45 3.54 -20.30
C ARG A 40 5.78 4.08 -19.77
N ALA A 41 5.80 4.55 -18.52
CA ALA A 41 7.03 5.05 -17.90
C ALA A 41 8.11 3.95 -17.76
N PHE A 42 7.68 2.71 -17.50
CA PHE A 42 8.56 1.55 -17.50
C PHE A 42 9.13 1.25 -18.90
N ASP A 43 8.28 1.25 -19.93
CA ASP A 43 8.70 1.00 -21.32
C ASP A 43 9.65 2.10 -21.84
N GLU A 44 9.45 3.35 -21.40
CA GLU A 44 10.30 4.50 -21.73
C GLU A 44 11.56 4.59 -20.87
N ASN A 45 11.80 3.65 -19.94
CA ASN A 45 12.89 3.67 -18.95
C ASN A 45 12.94 4.95 -18.09
N LYS A 46 11.81 5.63 -17.91
CA LYS A 46 11.68 6.81 -17.03
C LYS A 46 11.51 6.40 -15.57
N LEU A 47 10.98 5.21 -15.35
CA LEU A 47 10.73 4.62 -14.04
C LEU A 47 11.02 3.11 -14.11
N THR A 48 11.39 2.51 -12.99
CA THR A 48 11.51 1.06 -12.82
C THR A 48 10.52 0.58 -11.75
N SER A 49 10.20 -0.71 -11.75
CA SER A 49 9.37 -1.32 -10.71
C SER A 49 10.02 -1.21 -9.35
N LEU A 50 11.35 -1.38 -9.27
CA LEU A 50 12.09 -1.16 -8.02
C LEU A 50 11.94 0.29 -7.53
N GLN A 51 12.11 1.29 -8.41
CA GLN A 51 11.92 2.69 -8.02
C GLN A 51 10.50 2.99 -7.56
N LEU A 52 9.48 2.39 -8.19
CA LEU A 52 8.09 2.54 -7.79
C LEU A 52 7.82 1.90 -6.42
N VAL A 53 8.35 0.70 -6.18
CA VAL A 53 8.27 0.04 -4.87
C VAL A 53 8.96 0.88 -3.80
N ASP A 54 10.16 1.38 -4.08
CA ASP A 54 10.94 2.19 -3.15
C ASP A 54 10.24 3.49 -2.79
N PHE A 55 9.61 4.13 -3.77
CA PHE A 55 8.77 5.29 -3.56
C PHE A 55 7.64 5.01 -2.56
N TYR A 56 6.89 3.91 -2.74
CA TYR A 56 5.80 3.57 -1.82
C TYR A 56 6.30 3.11 -0.46
N LEU A 57 7.42 2.38 -0.38
CA LEU A 57 8.03 2.00 0.89
C LEU A 57 8.44 3.24 1.71
N HIS A 58 9.05 4.24 1.06
CA HIS A 58 9.41 5.51 1.69
C HIS A 58 8.16 6.28 2.15
N ARG A 59 7.07 6.29 1.37
CA ARG A 59 5.80 6.89 1.81
C ARG A 59 5.22 6.16 3.03
N ILE A 60 5.26 4.84 3.04
CA ILE A 60 4.77 4.04 4.17
C ILE A 60 5.61 4.35 5.41
N GLU A 61 6.93 4.39 5.31
CA GLU A 61 7.82 4.71 6.43
C GLU A 61 7.47 6.08 7.06
N ASN A 62 7.22 7.09 6.24
CA ASN A 62 6.93 8.45 6.72
C ASN A 62 5.49 8.65 7.22
N LEU A 63 4.50 8.02 6.57
CA LEU A 63 3.08 8.30 6.84
C LEU A 63 2.43 7.27 7.77
N ASN A 64 2.87 6.02 7.74
CA ASN A 64 2.26 4.94 8.52
C ASN A 64 2.35 5.10 10.05
N PRO A 65 3.35 5.78 10.65
CA PRO A 65 3.32 6.09 12.08
C PRO A 65 2.07 6.87 12.52
N VAL A 66 1.53 7.70 11.63
CA VAL A 66 0.30 8.47 11.86
C VAL A 66 -0.93 7.73 11.32
N LEU A 67 -0.85 7.24 10.08
CA LEU A 67 -2.00 6.66 9.38
C LEU A 67 -2.35 5.23 9.82
N ARG A 68 -1.36 4.43 10.22
CA ARG A 68 -1.51 3.04 10.71
C ARG A 68 -2.29 2.14 9.75
N CYS A 69 -2.13 2.36 8.45
CA CYS A 69 -2.84 1.63 7.41
C CYS A 69 -2.09 0.39 6.92
N VAL A 70 -0.79 0.25 7.21
CA VAL A 70 0.03 -0.90 6.82
C VAL A 70 0.48 -1.63 8.08
N LEU A 71 0.21 -2.94 8.14
CA LEU A 71 0.58 -3.79 9.28
C LEU A 71 1.94 -4.44 9.09
N GLU A 72 2.29 -4.79 7.86
CA GLU A 72 3.51 -5.53 7.56
C GLU A 72 3.94 -5.27 6.11
N ILE A 73 5.25 -5.18 5.88
CA ILE A 73 5.84 -5.06 4.55
C ILE A 73 6.41 -6.42 4.15
N ASN A 74 6.24 -6.80 2.88
CA ASN A 74 6.86 -8.01 2.37
C ASN A 74 8.39 -7.79 2.27
N PRO A 75 9.22 -8.56 3.00
CA PRO A 75 10.67 -8.42 2.92
C PRO A 75 11.22 -8.72 1.50
N GLU A 76 10.45 -9.42 0.66
CA GLU A 76 10.85 -9.79 -0.69
C GLU A 76 10.27 -8.84 -1.77
N ALA A 77 9.56 -7.77 -1.40
CA ALA A 77 8.94 -6.84 -2.36
C ALA A 77 9.95 -6.22 -3.34
N ARG A 78 11.13 -5.80 -2.85
CA ARG A 78 12.20 -5.23 -3.68
C ARG A 78 12.76 -6.26 -4.66
N VAL A 79 13.00 -7.48 -4.19
CA VAL A 79 13.50 -8.59 -5.03
C VAL A 79 12.49 -8.94 -6.12
N GLN A 80 11.19 -8.99 -5.78
CA GLN A 80 10.12 -9.21 -6.77
C GLN A 80 10.08 -8.09 -7.83
N ALA A 81 10.34 -6.85 -7.44
CA ALA A 81 10.37 -5.71 -8.35
C ALA A 81 11.59 -5.71 -9.28
N GLU A 82 12.77 -6.03 -8.75
CA GLU A 82 13.99 -6.22 -9.53
C GLU A 82 13.82 -7.34 -10.57
N GLU A 83 13.19 -8.45 -10.18
CA GLU A 83 12.88 -9.54 -11.09
C GLU A 83 11.93 -9.09 -12.20
N ALA A 84 10.88 -8.32 -11.86
CA ALA A 84 9.96 -7.78 -12.85
C ALA A 84 10.66 -6.82 -13.84
N ASP A 85 11.62 -6.01 -13.36
CA ASP A 85 12.46 -5.15 -14.20
C ASP A 85 13.39 -5.97 -15.12
N ARG A 86 13.99 -7.03 -14.61
CA ARG A 86 14.83 -7.96 -15.38
C ARG A 86 14.02 -8.66 -16.47
N GLU A 87 12.84 -9.17 -16.14
CA GLU A 87 11.92 -9.78 -17.11
C GLU A 87 11.48 -8.77 -18.19
N ARG A 88 11.31 -7.50 -17.83
CA ARG A 88 10.97 -6.44 -18.78
C ARG A 88 12.06 -6.21 -19.83
N SER A 89 13.33 -6.33 -19.43
CA SER A 89 14.46 -6.22 -20.37
C SER A 89 14.54 -7.39 -21.37
N ASN A 90 13.87 -8.51 -21.09
CA ASN A 90 13.87 -9.68 -21.95
C ASN A 90 12.69 -9.64 -22.94
N SER A 91 12.98 -9.31 -24.20
CA SER A 91 12.00 -9.11 -25.29
C SER A 91 11.11 -10.31 -25.62
N ARG A 92 11.34 -11.49 -25.03
CA ARG A 92 10.55 -12.71 -25.25
C ARG A 92 9.37 -12.85 -24.28
N HIS A 93 9.26 -12.03 -23.24
CA HIS A 93 8.17 -12.12 -22.27
C HIS A 93 6.97 -11.27 -22.70
N ARG A 94 5.81 -11.91 -22.91
CA ARG A 94 4.53 -11.20 -23.05
C ARG A 94 4.09 -10.74 -21.67
N ARG A 95 4.11 -9.43 -21.44
CA ARG A 95 3.84 -8.81 -20.14
C ARG A 95 2.36 -8.49 -19.98
N SER A 96 1.88 -8.58 -18.74
CA SER A 96 0.55 -8.12 -18.36
C SER A 96 0.58 -6.65 -17.93
N PHE A 97 -0.58 -6.02 -17.87
CA PHE A 97 -0.74 -4.65 -17.40
C PHE A 97 -0.37 -4.45 -15.92
N MET A 98 -0.38 -5.52 -15.13
CA MET A 98 0.03 -5.52 -13.72
C MET A 98 1.51 -5.84 -13.50
N HIS A 99 2.27 -6.07 -14.58
CA HIS A 99 3.66 -6.51 -14.48
C HIS A 99 4.53 -5.45 -13.80
N GLY A 100 5.10 -5.80 -12.65
CA GLY A 100 5.93 -4.93 -11.84
C GLY A 100 5.18 -3.83 -11.08
N ILE A 101 3.85 -3.91 -10.98
CA ILE A 101 3.03 -2.96 -10.22
C ILE A 101 2.90 -3.45 -8.77
N PRO A 102 3.22 -2.61 -7.77
CA PRO A 102 3.06 -2.97 -6.36
C PRO A 102 1.58 -3.01 -5.95
N VAL A 103 1.20 -4.05 -5.20
CA VAL A 103 -0.15 -4.26 -4.67
C VAL A 103 -0.06 -4.51 -3.18
N LEU A 104 -0.84 -3.76 -2.40
CA LEU A 104 -1.00 -3.95 -0.97
C LEU A 104 -2.24 -4.81 -0.71
N LEU A 105 -2.11 -5.90 0.04
CA LEU A 105 -3.18 -6.87 0.27
C LEU A 105 -3.81 -6.68 1.65
N LYS A 106 -5.11 -6.89 1.81
CA LYS A 106 -5.75 -6.93 3.13
C LYS A 106 -5.13 -8.03 4.00
N ASP A 107 -4.96 -7.78 5.30
CA ASP A 107 -4.33 -8.73 6.25
C ASP A 107 -5.11 -10.04 6.50
N SER A 108 -6.29 -10.21 5.88
CA SER A 108 -7.02 -11.47 5.85
C SER A 108 -6.76 -12.31 4.59
N ILE A 109 -6.02 -11.79 3.61
CA ILE A 109 -5.73 -12.49 2.36
C ILE A 109 -4.46 -13.32 2.55
N ASP A 110 -4.55 -14.63 2.37
CA ASP A 110 -3.40 -15.52 2.52
C ASP A 110 -2.34 -15.30 1.44
N THR A 111 -1.09 -15.29 1.89
CA THR A 111 0.11 -15.27 1.05
C THR A 111 1.12 -16.25 1.63
N ASN A 112 1.74 -17.07 0.79
CA ASN A 112 2.88 -17.91 1.15
C ASN A 112 4.20 -17.11 1.13
N ASP A 113 4.17 -15.88 1.62
CA ASP A 113 5.32 -15.01 1.83
C ASP A 113 5.78 -15.12 3.29
N LYS A 114 6.93 -14.51 3.61
CA LYS A 114 7.42 -14.33 4.99
C LYS A 114 6.66 -13.21 5.72
N MET A 115 5.34 -13.30 5.76
CA MET A 115 4.43 -12.34 6.39
C MET A 115 3.29 -13.07 7.11
N ASN A 116 2.65 -12.39 8.06
CA ASN A 116 1.51 -12.92 8.79
C ASN A 116 0.19 -12.69 8.03
N THR A 117 -0.77 -13.60 8.18
CA THR A 117 -2.18 -13.34 7.86
C THR A 117 -2.98 -13.40 9.16
N THR A 118 -3.36 -12.25 9.72
CA THR A 118 -3.90 -12.19 11.09
C THR A 118 -5.37 -11.77 11.19
N ALA A 119 -5.98 -11.36 10.07
CA ALA A 119 -7.29 -10.72 10.07
C ALA A 119 -7.40 -9.54 11.08
N GLY A 120 -6.28 -8.84 11.32
CA GLY A 120 -6.14 -7.75 12.28
C GLY A 120 -6.03 -8.18 13.76
N SER A 121 -5.99 -9.49 14.05
CA SER A 121 -6.14 -10.03 15.41
C SER A 121 -4.83 -10.61 15.95
N TYR A 122 -4.50 -10.29 17.20
CA TYR A 122 -3.36 -10.91 17.87
C TYR A 122 -3.49 -12.42 18.06
N ALA A 123 -4.72 -12.96 18.05
CA ALA A 123 -4.96 -14.40 18.17
C ALA A 123 -4.32 -15.20 17.03
N LEU A 124 -4.08 -14.57 15.88
CA LEU A 124 -3.47 -15.18 14.69
C LEU A 124 -2.04 -14.69 14.44
N LEU A 125 -1.43 -13.95 15.38
CA LEU A 125 -0.05 -13.52 15.20
C LEU A 125 0.89 -14.75 15.17
N GLY A 126 1.76 -14.81 14.17
CA GLY A 126 2.58 -15.98 13.86
C GLY A 126 1.92 -16.99 12.91
N SER A 127 0.66 -16.77 12.52
CA SER A 127 -0.01 -17.57 11.49
C SER A 127 0.54 -17.22 10.11
N VAL A 128 1.40 -18.10 9.59
CA VAL A 128 1.93 -18.04 8.23
C VAL A 128 1.13 -18.99 7.35
N ALA A 129 0.58 -18.47 6.26
CA ALA A 129 -0.20 -19.29 5.34
C ALA A 129 0.71 -20.23 4.55
N GLY A 130 0.35 -21.53 4.48
CA GLY A 130 1.13 -22.51 3.71
C GLY A 130 0.92 -22.44 2.19
N ARG A 131 0.03 -21.57 1.72
CA ARG A 131 -0.26 -21.34 0.29
C ARG A 131 -0.81 -19.94 0.06
N ASP A 132 -0.71 -19.47 -1.17
CA ASP A 132 -1.36 -18.25 -1.62
C ASP A 132 -2.89 -18.43 -1.69
N ALA A 133 -3.64 -17.35 -1.42
CA ALA A 133 -5.03 -17.28 -1.82
C ALA A 133 -5.13 -17.21 -3.35
N GLY A 134 -6.21 -17.73 -3.94
CA GLY A 134 -6.37 -17.78 -5.40
C GLY A 134 -6.32 -16.41 -6.11
N VAL A 135 -6.61 -15.31 -5.40
CA VAL A 135 -6.41 -13.94 -5.94
C VAL A 135 -4.93 -13.57 -6.02
N VAL A 136 -4.13 -13.98 -5.02
CA VAL A 136 -2.68 -13.74 -4.97
C VAL A 136 -1.99 -14.55 -6.05
N GLU A 137 -2.37 -15.82 -6.24
CA GLU A 137 -1.87 -16.65 -7.33
C GLU A 137 -2.07 -15.98 -8.70
N LYS A 138 -3.26 -15.39 -8.92
CA LYS A 138 -3.57 -14.65 -10.16
C LYS A 138 -2.73 -13.39 -10.30
N LEU A 139 -2.55 -12.62 -9.21
CA LEU A 139 -1.71 -11.41 -9.20
C LEU A 139 -0.25 -11.74 -9.53
N ARG A 140 0.31 -12.80 -8.90
CA ARG A 140 1.66 -13.27 -9.19
C ARG A 140 1.82 -13.74 -10.63
N LYS A 141 0.83 -14.49 -11.15
CA LYS A 141 0.84 -14.96 -12.54
C LYS A 141 0.90 -13.82 -13.55
N VAL A 142 0.37 -12.65 -13.21
CA VAL A 142 0.44 -11.44 -14.06
C VAL A 142 1.61 -10.52 -13.71
N GLY A 143 2.54 -10.96 -12.86
CA GLY A 143 3.76 -10.24 -12.52
C GLY A 143 3.58 -9.09 -11.52
N ALA A 144 2.47 -9.03 -10.78
CA ALA A 144 2.30 -8.00 -9.74
C ALA A 144 3.27 -8.24 -8.57
N VAL A 145 3.74 -7.15 -7.96
CA VAL A 145 4.63 -7.19 -6.79
C VAL A 145 3.78 -7.11 -5.53
N ILE A 146 3.89 -8.09 -4.63
CA ILE A 146 3.12 -8.06 -3.37
C ILE A 146 3.88 -7.22 -2.35
N LEU A 147 3.38 -6.01 -2.09
CA LEU A 147 4.05 -5.00 -1.26
C LEU A 147 3.98 -5.32 0.24
N GLY A 148 2.86 -5.86 0.71
CA GLY A 148 2.63 -6.09 2.14
C GLY A 148 1.18 -6.32 2.52
N LYS A 149 0.89 -6.16 3.82
CA LYS A 149 -0.42 -6.32 4.44
C LYS A 149 -0.99 -4.98 4.93
N ALA A 150 -2.20 -4.67 4.48
CA ALA A 150 -3.00 -3.53 4.90
C ALA A 150 -3.83 -3.86 6.16
N SER A 151 -3.96 -2.86 7.02
CA SER A 151 -4.89 -2.86 8.15
C SER A 151 -6.34 -2.85 7.67
N HIS A 152 -7.24 -3.40 8.49
CA HIS A 152 -8.68 -3.44 8.28
C HIS A 152 -9.39 -3.67 9.62
N THR A 153 -10.72 -3.58 9.65
CA THR A 153 -11.49 -3.83 10.88
C THR A 153 -11.30 -5.27 11.36
N GLU A 154 -10.94 -5.45 12.64
CA GLU A 154 -10.67 -6.77 13.23
C GLU A 154 -11.79 -7.77 12.90
N TRP A 155 -11.44 -8.91 12.29
CA TRP A 155 -12.40 -9.95 11.89
C TRP A 155 -13.62 -9.43 11.12
N TYR A 156 -13.48 -8.37 10.31
CA TYR A 156 -14.59 -7.76 9.59
C TYR A 156 -15.75 -7.32 10.51
N SER A 157 -15.44 -6.90 11.74
CA SER A 157 -16.41 -6.54 12.79
C SER A 157 -17.22 -7.71 13.37
N PHE A 158 -16.84 -8.97 13.11
CA PHE A 158 -17.59 -10.14 13.60
C PHE A 158 -17.34 -10.47 15.08
N ARG A 159 -16.29 -9.89 15.70
CA ARG A 159 -15.85 -10.27 17.06
C ARG A 159 -16.40 -9.39 18.19
N ALA A 160 -17.26 -8.42 17.89
CA ALA A 160 -17.81 -7.52 18.90
C ALA A 160 -19.34 -7.56 18.93
N LEU A 161 -19.90 -7.49 20.14
CA LEU A 161 -21.36 -7.36 20.36
C LEU A 161 -21.88 -6.00 19.90
N PHE A 162 -21.00 -5.00 19.79
CA PHE A 162 -21.28 -3.65 19.33
C PHE A 162 -20.37 -3.30 18.16
N LYS A 163 -20.73 -2.27 17.40
CA LYS A 163 -19.99 -1.84 16.21
C LYS A 163 -18.54 -1.50 16.54
N ILE A 164 -17.60 -2.16 15.88
CA ILE A 164 -16.18 -1.80 15.93
C ILE A 164 -15.97 -0.58 15.01
N PRO A 165 -15.17 0.44 15.42
CA PRO A 165 -14.79 1.51 14.52
C PRO A 165 -14.14 0.96 13.24
N ASN A 166 -14.52 1.51 12.08
CA ASN A 166 -13.96 1.09 10.81
C ASN A 166 -12.44 1.29 10.79
N GLY A 167 -11.69 0.29 10.32
CA GLY A 167 -10.24 0.34 10.25
C GLY A 167 -9.53 0.14 11.60
N TRP A 168 -10.26 -0.13 12.69
CA TRP A 168 -9.65 -0.52 13.95
C TRP A 168 -9.35 -2.01 13.99
N CYS A 169 -8.12 -2.37 14.36
CA CYS A 169 -7.80 -3.74 14.74
C CYS A 169 -6.83 -3.79 15.93
N ALA A 170 -6.79 -4.92 16.63
CA ALA A 170 -5.94 -5.08 17.80
C ALA A 170 -4.45 -4.96 17.43
N ARG A 171 -4.05 -5.50 16.27
CA ARG A 171 -2.65 -5.49 15.80
C ARG A 171 -2.14 -4.10 15.40
N GLY A 172 -2.97 -3.32 14.69
CA GLY A 172 -2.58 -2.01 14.12
C GLY A 172 -3.13 -0.78 14.83
N GLY A 173 -4.07 -0.95 15.75
CA GLY A 173 -4.86 0.14 16.31
C GLY A 173 -5.85 0.74 15.31
N GLN A 174 -6.19 2.01 15.49
CA GLN A 174 -7.09 2.75 14.60
C GLN A 174 -6.33 3.27 13.37
N ALA A 175 -6.64 2.72 12.19
CA ALA A 175 -6.20 3.33 10.94
C ALA A 175 -6.93 4.67 10.72
N GLN A 176 -6.18 5.70 10.31
CA GLN A 176 -6.66 7.06 10.06
C GLN A 176 -6.85 7.36 8.56
N GLY A 177 -6.37 6.48 7.68
CA GLY A 177 -6.54 6.59 6.22
C GLY A 177 -7.56 5.60 5.67
N GLU A 178 -8.18 5.96 4.53
CA GLU A 178 -9.17 5.14 3.80
C GLU A 178 -8.52 4.00 3.01
N ILE A 179 -7.62 3.21 3.61
CA ILE A 179 -7.11 2.04 2.88
C ILE A 179 -8.18 0.96 2.73
N LEU A 180 -9.17 0.84 3.64
CA LEU A 180 -10.33 -0.04 3.44
C LEU A 180 -11.54 0.38 4.32
N ALA A 181 -12.45 1.18 3.78
CA ALA A 181 -13.85 1.27 4.23
C ALA A 181 -14.67 0.11 3.61
N ASP A 182 -14.26 -1.13 3.85
CA ASP A 182 -15.02 -2.31 3.43
C ASP A 182 -16.13 -2.60 4.46
N GLN A 183 -17.18 -1.76 4.47
CA GLN A 183 -18.49 -2.03 5.10
C GLN A 183 -19.66 -1.23 4.48
N ALA A 184 -19.52 -0.70 3.25
CA ALA A 184 -20.68 -0.19 2.52
C ALA A 184 -21.06 -1.17 1.41
N ALA A 185 -21.90 -2.16 1.76
CA ALA A 185 -22.64 -2.94 0.76
C ALA A 185 -23.60 -2.06 -0.10
N ASP A 186 -23.71 -0.77 0.22
CA ASP A 186 -24.62 0.20 -0.41
C ASP A 186 -23.94 1.37 -1.14
N GLN A 187 -22.64 1.32 -1.43
CA GLN A 187 -21.99 2.38 -2.23
C GLN A 187 -21.22 1.82 -3.43
N PRO A 188 -21.34 2.43 -4.62
CA PRO A 188 -20.65 1.97 -5.82
C PRO A 188 -19.14 2.21 -5.68
N PHE A 189 -18.41 1.13 -5.44
CA PHE A 189 -16.97 0.93 -5.69
C PHE A 189 -16.02 2.14 -5.58
N PRO A 190 -15.34 2.34 -4.44
CA PRO A 190 -14.33 3.38 -4.28
C PRO A 190 -12.91 2.80 -4.41
N TRP A 191 -12.41 2.59 -5.62
CA TRP A 191 -10.96 2.28 -5.85
C TRP A 191 -10.08 3.54 -5.89
N ARG A 192 -10.50 4.63 -5.24
CA ARG A 192 -9.67 5.85 -5.13
C ARG A 192 -8.79 5.76 -3.89
N LEU A 193 -7.54 5.35 -4.09
CA LEU A 193 -6.46 5.62 -3.13
C LEU A 193 -6.05 7.09 -3.31
N THR A 194 -6.73 8.01 -2.64
CA THR A 194 -6.23 9.39 -2.48
C THR A 194 -5.28 9.40 -1.29
N TRP A 195 -4.00 9.64 -1.53
CA TRP A 195 -2.99 9.89 -0.50
C TRP A 195 -2.70 11.37 -0.37
#